data_AF-A0A250G3C3-F1
#
_entry.id   AF-A0A250G3C3-F1
#
_cell.length_a   1.000
_cell.length_b   1.000
_cell.length_c   1.000
_cell.angle_alpha   90.00
_cell.angle_beta   90.00
_cell.angle_gamma   90.00
#
_symmetry.space_group_name_H-M   'P 1'
#
loop_
_entity.id
_entity.type
_entity.pdbx_description
1 polymer ?
#
loop_
_entity_poly.entity_id
_entity_poly.type
_entity_poly.pdbx_seq_one_letter_code
_entity_poly.pdbx_strand_id
1 'polypeptide(L)'
;MIKRFFLSVVSASILLSVSCKKDDDTPTLKPPRDVTEVATENDASIVKYLKSHFYNYEAFQNPSSDFDYNVIIDTLAGTNANKTALFNQVTALTLHVTDAQGEKVAHKMYYLPVQEGNGQKATVADSVFVAYKGFLLNGTVFDQNQNLSRSNWMDLIGNILNPRVSGGSIIGFREGVAQMKASADAPTVNDDGTFNVPNTYGIGLIFLPSGLAYFSQPSGRIPAYAPIAFEIKLIKTKQADHDKDGIPSIKEIEHESFGGIKFTDCDQNQIPDYLDPKKCK
;
A
#
# COMPACT_ATOMS: atom_id res chain seq x y z
N MET A 1 42.53 17.68 87.27
CA MET A 1 43.72 17.16 86.57
C MET A 1 43.44 17.16 85.07
N ILE A 2 44.27 17.90 84.33
CA ILE A 2 44.54 17.84 82.88
C ILE A 2 43.37 18.00 81.88
N LYS A 3 43.47 19.13 81.17
CA LYS A 3 42.74 19.55 79.96
C LYS A 3 42.79 18.51 78.84
N ARG A 4 41.70 18.40 78.06
CA ARG A 4 41.77 18.16 76.60
C ARG A 4 40.73 19.03 75.89
N PHE A 5 41.24 19.84 74.98
CA PHE A 5 40.55 20.81 74.14
C PHE A 5 40.29 20.11 72.80
N PHE A 6 39.06 20.10 72.30
CA PHE A 6 38.79 19.82 70.89
C PHE A 6 37.72 20.78 70.38
N LEU A 7 38.17 21.60 69.44
CA LEU A 7 37.46 22.59 68.66
C LEU A 7 36.57 21.87 67.64
N SER A 8 35.27 22.16 67.59
CA SER A 8 34.40 21.73 66.49
C SER A 8 33.80 22.96 65.82
N VAL A 9 34.21 23.19 64.59
CA VAL A 9 33.78 24.27 63.70
C VAL A 9 32.47 23.82 63.04
N VAL A 10 31.38 24.51 63.33
CA VAL A 10 30.09 24.32 62.64
C VAL A 10 30.12 25.18 61.37
N SER A 11 30.28 24.54 60.22
CA SER A 11 30.22 25.18 58.90
C SER A 11 28.75 25.24 58.44
N ALA A 12 28.22 26.45 58.30
CA ALA A 12 26.88 26.71 57.78
C ALA A 12 26.89 26.64 56.24
N SER A 13 26.32 25.57 55.69
CA SER A 13 26.14 25.40 54.24
C SER A 13 24.79 25.99 53.82
N ILE A 14 24.85 27.14 53.13
CA ILE A 14 23.72 27.77 52.44
C ILE A 14 23.39 26.92 51.20
N LEU A 15 22.25 26.24 51.20
CA LEU A 15 21.70 25.54 50.03
C LEU A 15 21.00 26.55 49.12
N LEU A 16 21.67 26.92 48.03
CA LEU A 16 21.06 27.61 46.89
C LEU A 16 20.18 26.60 46.14
N SER A 17 18.86 26.75 46.24
CA SER A 17 17.90 25.97 45.45
C SER A 17 17.90 26.47 44.00
N VAL A 18 18.67 25.80 43.15
CA VAL A 18 18.52 25.91 41.69
C VAL A 18 17.21 25.23 41.32
N SER A 19 16.22 26.04 40.96
CA SER A 19 14.94 25.59 40.39
C SER A 19 15.18 25.04 38.98
N CYS A 20 15.37 23.71 38.86
CA CYS A 20 15.16 23.02 37.59
C CYS A 20 13.68 23.14 37.22
N LYS A 21 13.38 23.89 36.15
CA LYS A 21 12.10 23.73 35.44
C LYS A 21 12.03 22.29 34.95
N LYS A 22 10.98 21.57 35.33
CA LYS A 22 10.60 20.33 34.66
C LYS A 22 9.94 20.73 33.35
N ASP A 23 10.67 20.61 32.26
CA ASP A 23 10.07 20.54 30.92
C ASP A 23 9.49 19.12 30.79
N ASP A 24 8.27 18.94 31.31
CA ASP A 24 7.47 17.72 31.14
C ASP A 24 6.83 17.72 29.73
N ASP A 25 7.65 17.78 28.68
CA ASP A 25 7.21 17.50 27.31
C ASP A 25 7.25 15.99 27.06
N THR A 26 6.44 15.23 27.80
CA THR A 26 6.09 13.88 27.35
C THR A 26 5.24 14.03 26.08
N PRO A 27 5.64 13.45 24.93
CA PRO A 27 4.81 13.48 23.75
C PRO A 27 3.50 12.75 24.06
N THR A 28 2.40 13.48 24.20
CA THR A 28 1.08 12.86 24.31
C THR A 28 0.82 12.15 22.99
N LEU A 29 0.81 10.81 23.01
CA LEU A 29 0.38 10.00 21.87
C LEU A 29 -1.08 10.37 21.58
N LYS A 30 -1.30 11.19 20.55
CA LYS A 30 -2.65 11.51 20.09
C LYS A 30 -3.29 10.19 19.62
N PRO A 31 -4.46 9.79 20.17
CA PRO A 31 -5.16 8.63 19.69
C PRO A 31 -5.40 8.72 18.18
N PRO A 32 -5.34 7.60 17.44
CA PRO A 32 -5.73 7.59 16.05
C PRO A 32 -7.13 8.19 15.86
N ARG A 33 -7.33 8.94 14.77
CA ARG A 33 -8.65 9.42 14.36
C ARG A 33 -9.61 8.26 14.12
N ASP A 34 -10.90 8.56 14.23
CA ASP A 34 -11.98 7.62 13.92
C ASP A 34 -11.89 7.12 12.47
N VAL A 35 -12.00 5.80 12.29
CA VAL A 35 -11.84 5.15 10.98
C VAL A 35 -12.97 5.54 10.03
N THR A 36 -14.20 5.66 10.52
CA THR A 36 -15.38 6.01 9.72
C THR A 36 -15.34 7.47 9.26
N GLU A 37 -14.93 8.38 10.15
CA GLU A 37 -14.73 9.79 9.83
C GLU A 37 -13.70 9.95 8.71
N VAL A 38 -12.52 9.34 8.87
CA VAL A 38 -11.44 9.42 7.87
C VAL A 38 -11.84 8.75 6.55
N ALA A 39 -12.54 7.61 6.60
CA ALA A 39 -13.06 6.95 5.39
C ALA A 39 -13.96 7.90 4.58
N THR A 40 -14.85 8.63 5.26
CA THR A 40 -15.76 9.61 4.65
C THR A 40 -15.02 10.79 4.05
N GLU A 41 -14.04 11.36 4.76
CA GLU A 41 -13.21 12.46 4.26
C GLU A 41 -12.35 12.07 3.05
N ASN A 42 -11.78 10.87 3.10
CA ASN A 42 -10.97 10.33 2.02
C ASN A 42 -11.83 10.05 0.78
N ASP A 43 -13.02 9.47 0.93
CA ASP A 43 -13.98 9.28 -0.17
C ASP A 43 -14.30 10.61 -0.85
N ALA A 44 -14.65 11.64 -0.06
CA ALA A 44 -14.93 12.97 -0.59
C ALA A 44 -13.73 13.59 -1.33
N SER A 45 -12.51 13.42 -0.81
CA SER A 45 -11.28 13.91 -1.41
C SER A 45 -10.95 13.21 -2.73
N ILE A 46 -11.09 11.88 -2.78
CA ILE A 46 -10.87 11.08 -3.99
C ILE A 46 -11.92 11.43 -5.04
N VAL A 47 -13.21 11.49 -4.68
CA VAL A 47 -14.29 11.87 -5.60
C VAL A 47 -14.06 13.27 -6.17
N LYS A 48 -13.62 14.23 -5.35
CA LYS A 48 -13.27 15.57 -5.82
C LYS A 48 -12.13 15.53 -6.85
N TYR A 49 -11.08 14.76 -6.60
CA TYR A 49 -9.97 14.58 -7.55
C TYR A 49 -10.47 13.97 -8.86
N LEU A 50 -11.21 12.87 -8.78
CA LEU A 50 -11.73 12.14 -9.95
C LEU A 50 -12.67 13.00 -10.82
N LYS A 51 -13.45 13.89 -10.22
CA LYS A 51 -14.36 14.81 -10.93
C LYS A 51 -13.66 15.99 -11.59
N SER A 52 -12.43 16.30 -11.18
CA SER A 52 -11.68 17.46 -11.66
C SER A 52 -10.51 17.10 -12.59
N HIS A 53 -10.28 15.80 -12.83
CA HIS A 53 -9.16 15.31 -13.63
C HIS A 53 -9.62 14.33 -14.71
N PHE A 54 -8.83 14.22 -15.76
CA PHE A 54 -8.92 13.21 -16.82
C PHE A 54 -7.54 12.57 -17.05
N TYR A 55 -7.48 11.50 -17.85
CA TYR A 55 -6.20 10.95 -18.32
C TYR A 55 -6.09 11.00 -19.84
N ASN A 56 -4.92 10.75 -20.40
CA ASN A 56 -4.62 10.67 -21.83
C ASN A 56 -5.29 9.47 -22.56
N TYR A 57 -6.58 9.19 -22.32
CA TYR A 57 -7.32 8.04 -22.87
C TYR A 57 -7.30 7.95 -24.39
N GLU A 58 -7.31 9.08 -25.10
CA GLU A 58 -7.26 9.11 -26.57
C GLU A 58 -5.94 8.53 -27.10
N ALA A 59 -4.83 8.70 -26.37
CA ALA A 59 -3.53 8.12 -26.74
C ALA A 59 -3.53 6.59 -26.58
N PHE A 60 -4.29 6.05 -25.63
CA PHE A 60 -4.48 4.60 -25.49
C PHE A 60 -5.43 4.03 -26.55
N GLN A 61 -6.41 4.82 -27.02
CA GLN A 61 -7.34 4.42 -28.08
C GLN A 61 -6.67 4.40 -29.46
N ASN A 62 -5.75 5.34 -29.71
CA ASN A 62 -5.01 5.46 -30.97
C ASN A 62 -3.50 5.62 -30.67
N PRO A 63 -2.82 4.55 -30.21
CA PRO A 63 -1.41 4.64 -29.82
C PRO A 63 -0.53 4.89 -31.05
N SER A 64 0.37 5.87 -30.93
CA SER A 64 1.44 6.08 -31.90
C SER A 64 2.50 4.98 -31.78
N SER A 65 3.37 4.85 -32.78
CA SER A 65 4.46 3.87 -32.78
C SER A 65 5.48 4.08 -31.65
N ASP A 66 5.58 5.31 -31.14
CA ASP A 66 6.48 5.75 -30.07
C ASP A 66 5.77 5.94 -28.72
N PHE A 67 4.51 5.52 -28.60
CA PHE A 67 3.76 5.66 -27.36
C PHE A 67 4.40 4.86 -26.22
N ASP A 68 4.66 5.51 -25.09
CA ASP A 68 5.38 4.96 -23.94
C ASP A 68 4.46 4.23 -22.93
N TYR A 69 3.16 4.20 -23.21
CA TYR A 69 2.12 3.60 -22.37
C TYR A 69 2.12 4.14 -20.93
N ASN A 70 2.53 5.39 -20.73
CA ASN A 70 2.43 6.07 -19.45
C ASN A 70 1.07 6.77 -19.31
N VAL A 71 0.49 6.67 -18.12
CA VAL A 71 -0.73 7.41 -17.80
C VAL A 71 -0.36 8.83 -17.36
N ILE A 72 -0.89 9.81 -18.10
CA ILE A 72 -0.75 11.23 -17.79
C ILE A 72 -2.10 11.72 -17.32
N ILE A 73 -2.16 12.21 -16.08
CA ILE A 73 -3.36 12.78 -15.48
C ILE A 73 -3.23 14.29 -15.49
N ASP A 74 -4.27 14.98 -15.95
CA ASP A 74 -4.33 16.44 -16.00
C ASP A 74 -5.73 16.92 -15.58
N THR A 75 -5.83 18.21 -15.30
CA THR A 75 -7.04 18.90 -14.83
C THR A 75 -8.01 19.17 -15.97
N LEU A 76 -9.31 19.12 -15.65
CA LEU A 76 -10.41 19.53 -16.53
C LEU A 76 -10.52 21.06 -16.55
N ALA A 77 -9.58 21.70 -17.23
CA ALA A 77 -9.52 23.15 -17.35
C ALA A 77 -9.06 23.59 -18.74
N GLY A 78 -9.36 24.84 -19.11
CA GLY A 78 -8.93 25.41 -20.40
C GLY A 78 -9.34 24.55 -21.60
N THR A 79 -8.36 24.16 -22.41
CA THR A 79 -8.56 23.29 -23.59
C THR A 79 -9.04 21.88 -23.24
N ASN A 80 -8.84 21.45 -21.98
CA ASN A 80 -9.22 20.13 -21.49
C ASN A 80 -10.60 20.10 -20.82
N ALA A 81 -11.31 21.23 -20.74
CA ALA A 81 -12.58 21.34 -20.01
C ALA A 81 -13.68 20.38 -20.50
N ASN A 82 -13.63 19.97 -21.78
CA ASN A 82 -14.60 19.07 -22.40
C ASN A 82 -14.16 17.59 -22.38
N LYS A 83 -13.04 17.25 -21.75
CA LYS A 83 -12.57 15.85 -21.63
C LYS A 83 -13.45 15.08 -20.65
N THR A 84 -13.48 13.76 -20.80
CA THR A 84 -14.23 12.89 -19.89
C THR A 84 -13.51 12.78 -18.55
N ALA A 85 -14.19 13.16 -17.47
CA ALA A 85 -13.66 13.03 -16.11
C ALA A 85 -13.31 11.57 -15.77
N LEU A 86 -12.28 11.37 -14.94
CA LEU A 86 -11.94 10.06 -14.38
C LEU A 86 -13.14 9.46 -13.62
N PHE A 87 -13.90 10.30 -12.92
CA PHE A 87 -15.09 9.89 -12.16
C PHE A 87 -16.12 9.13 -13.01
N ASN A 88 -16.21 9.43 -14.30
CA ASN A 88 -17.16 8.78 -15.21
C ASN A 88 -16.64 7.47 -15.81
N GLN A 89 -15.40 7.08 -15.48
CA GLN A 89 -14.69 5.94 -16.07
C GLN A 89 -14.26 4.92 -15.01
N VAL A 90 -14.04 5.37 -13.77
CA VAL A 90 -13.68 4.47 -12.66
C VAL A 90 -14.85 3.57 -12.26
N THR A 91 -14.51 2.39 -11.75
CA THR A 91 -15.41 1.53 -10.99
C THR A 91 -15.05 1.59 -9.51
N ALA A 92 -16.06 1.55 -8.64
CA ALA A 92 -15.85 1.50 -7.19
C ALA A 92 -15.88 0.05 -6.69
N LEU A 93 -14.88 -0.34 -5.90
CA LEU A 93 -14.83 -1.56 -5.12
C LEU A 93 -14.92 -1.19 -3.64
N THR A 94 -15.91 -1.75 -2.94
CA THR A 94 -16.05 -1.52 -1.49
C THR A 94 -15.30 -2.60 -0.73
N LEU A 95 -14.34 -2.18 0.08
CA LEU A 95 -13.51 -3.04 0.93
C LEU A 95 -13.71 -2.67 2.40
N HIS A 96 -13.59 -3.63 3.31
CA HIS A 96 -13.76 -3.41 4.73
C HIS A 96 -12.42 -3.41 5.46
N VAL A 97 -12.27 -2.47 6.40
CA VAL A 97 -11.16 -2.42 7.34
C VAL A 97 -11.73 -2.61 8.73
N THR A 98 -11.12 -3.47 9.53
CA THR A 98 -11.53 -3.69 10.92
C THR A 98 -10.89 -2.60 11.79
N ASP A 99 -11.71 -1.87 12.55
CA ASP A 99 -11.22 -0.84 13.46
C ASP A 99 -10.70 -1.42 14.79
N ALA A 100 -10.29 -0.54 15.71
CA ALA A 100 -9.74 -0.94 17.00
C ALA A 100 -10.78 -1.60 17.93
N GLN A 101 -12.07 -1.46 17.62
CA GLN A 101 -13.19 -2.04 18.36
C GLN A 101 -13.63 -3.38 17.75
N GLY A 102 -13.06 -3.78 16.62
CA GLY A 102 -13.42 -5.01 15.91
C GLY A 102 -14.54 -4.81 14.89
N GLU A 103 -14.98 -3.59 14.64
CA GLU A 103 -16.06 -3.29 13.70
C GLU A 103 -15.53 -3.14 12.28
N LYS A 104 -16.28 -3.69 11.31
CA LYS A 104 -15.93 -3.59 9.89
C LYS A 104 -16.42 -2.26 9.32
N VAL A 105 -15.48 -1.38 8.96
CA VAL A 105 -15.73 -0.07 8.35
C VAL A 105 -15.52 -0.12 6.84
N ALA A 106 -16.55 0.29 6.09
CA ALA A 106 -16.52 0.29 4.63
C ALA A 106 -15.66 1.43 4.06
N HIS A 107 -14.82 1.08 3.08
CA HIS A 107 -13.93 1.97 2.35
C HIS A 107 -14.11 1.76 0.85
N LYS A 108 -14.30 2.84 0.08
CA LYS A 108 -14.38 2.75 -1.39
C LYS A 108 -13.00 2.94 -1.99
N MET A 109 -12.51 1.88 -2.64
CA MET A 109 -11.42 1.98 -3.60
C MET A 109 -12.01 2.29 -4.98
N TYR A 110 -11.40 3.22 -5.72
CA TYR A 110 -11.76 3.46 -7.12
C TYR A 110 -10.67 2.91 -8.00
N TYR A 111 -11.03 2.15 -9.03
CA TYR A 111 -10.09 1.60 -9.99
C TYR A 111 -10.53 1.87 -11.43
N LEU A 112 -9.55 1.99 -12.32
CA LEU A 112 -9.76 2.20 -13.75
C LEU A 112 -8.82 1.25 -14.52
N PRO A 113 -9.35 0.23 -15.22
CA PRO A 113 -8.56 -0.50 -16.20
C PRO A 113 -8.30 0.42 -17.40
N VAL A 114 -7.05 0.84 -17.58
CA VAL A 114 -6.62 1.66 -18.71
C VAL A 114 -6.31 0.77 -19.92
N GLN A 115 -5.68 -0.37 -19.67
CA GLN A 115 -5.44 -1.45 -20.62
C GLN A 115 -5.69 -2.78 -19.89
N GLU A 116 -6.55 -3.64 -20.44
CA GLU A 116 -7.03 -4.85 -19.73
C GLU A 116 -5.92 -5.88 -19.47
N GLY A 117 -4.98 -6.04 -20.41
CA GLY A 117 -4.04 -7.16 -20.44
C GLY A 117 -4.64 -8.41 -21.09
N ASN A 118 -3.81 -9.20 -21.82
CA ASN A 118 -4.29 -10.35 -22.61
C ASN A 118 -4.09 -11.73 -21.93
N GLY A 119 -3.54 -11.76 -20.72
CA GLY A 119 -3.19 -12.97 -19.99
C GLY A 119 -4.11 -13.30 -18.82
N GLN A 120 -3.52 -13.96 -17.82
CA GLN A 120 -4.21 -14.39 -16.61
C GLN A 120 -4.51 -13.20 -15.69
N LYS A 121 -5.66 -13.25 -15.01
CA LYS A 121 -6.02 -12.32 -13.93
C LYS A 121 -5.17 -12.66 -12.69
N ALA A 122 -4.58 -11.65 -12.06
CA ALA A 122 -3.84 -11.86 -10.82
C ALA A 122 -4.79 -12.24 -9.67
N THR A 123 -4.28 -12.99 -8.71
CA THR A 123 -4.95 -13.26 -7.42
C THR A 123 -4.34 -12.41 -6.31
N VAL A 124 -5.00 -12.35 -5.15
CA VAL A 124 -4.49 -11.63 -3.98
C VAL A 124 -3.24 -12.26 -3.36
N ALA A 125 -2.92 -13.52 -3.71
CA ALA A 125 -1.78 -14.26 -3.17
C ALA A 125 -0.69 -14.54 -4.22
N ASP A 126 -0.79 -13.93 -5.41
CA ASP A 126 0.20 -14.13 -6.46
C ASP A 126 1.52 -13.41 -6.14
N SER A 127 2.60 -13.92 -6.73
CA SER A 127 3.80 -13.14 -6.98
C SER A 127 3.67 -12.47 -8.35
N VAL A 128 3.80 -11.14 -8.39
CA VAL A 128 3.57 -10.32 -9.58
C VAL A 128 4.83 -9.59 -10.01
N PHE A 129 5.06 -9.53 -11.32
CA PHE A 129 6.08 -8.67 -11.93
C PHE A 129 5.41 -7.36 -12.33
N VAL A 130 5.72 -6.29 -11.60
CA VAL A 130 4.97 -5.03 -11.68
C VAL A 130 5.90 -3.83 -11.71
N ALA A 131 5.57 -2.87 -12.57
CA ALA A 131 6.04 -1.49 -12.43
C ALA A 131 4.89 -0.63 -11.92
N TYR A 132 5.18 0.27 -10.99
CA TYR A 132 4.21 1.20 -10.45
C TYR A 132 4.81 2.59 -10.24
N LYS A 133 3.90 3.56 -10.12
CA LYS A 133 4.16 4.92 -9.65
C LYS A 133 3.09 5.29 -8.63
N GLY A 134 3.49 5.45 -7.38
CA GLY A 134 2.64 5.87 -6.27
C GLY A 134 2.69 7.38 -6.08
N PHE A 135 1.52 8.02 -6.02
CA PHE A 135 1.41 9.47 -5.86
C PHE A 135 0.25 9.90 -4.95
N LEU A 136 0.40 11.07 -4.34
CA LEU A 136 -0.66 11.74 -3.59
C LEU A 136 -1.62 12.46 -4.55
N LEU A 137 -2.84 12.78 -4.10
CA LEU A 137 -3.83 13.51 -4.93
C LEU A 137 -3.40 14.95 -5.32
N ASN A 138 -2.29 15.46 -4.75
CA ASN A 138 -1.68 16.72 -5.17
C ASN A 138 -0.59 16.53 -6.25
N GLY A 139 -0.40 15.31 -6.76
CA GLY A 139 0.61 14.97 -7.76
C GLY A 139 1.99 14.61 -7.20
N THR A 140 2.22 14.71 -5.89
CA THR A 140 3.51 14.35 -5.29
C THR A 140 3.76 12.86 -5.41
N VAL A 141 4.77 12.46 -6.17
CA VAL A 141 5.25 11.07 -6.25
C VAL A 141 5.97 10.71 -4.95
N PHE A 142 5.49 9.66 -4.27
CA PHE A 142 6.09 9.17 -3.03
C PHE A 142 6.99 7.96 -3.24
N ASP A 143 6.70 7.12 -4.24
CA ASP A 143 7.47 5.93 -4.58
C ASP A 143 7.22 5.48 -6.03
N GLN A 144 8.19 4.85 -6.68
CA GLN A 144 8.05 4.28 -8.02
C GLN A 144 9.18 3.28 -8.35
N ASN A 145 8.87 2.26 -9.14
CA ASN A 145 9.84 1.26 -9.61
C ASN A 145 9.73 1.03 -11.13
N GLN A 146 9.81 2.11 -11.91
CA GLN A 146 9.61 2.04 -13.37
C GLN A 146 10.76 1.37 -14.14
N ASN A 147 11.96 1.30 -13.56
CA ASN A 147 13.10 0.61 -14.15
C ASN A 147 12.98 -0.90 -13.88
N LEU A 148 12.67 -1.67 -14.93
CA LEU A 148 12.41 -3.09 -14.80
C LEU A 148 13.67 -3.90 -14.55
N SER A 149 13.69 -4.58 -13.41
CA SER A 149 14.75 -5.48 -12.94
C SER A 149 14.13 -6.64 -12.15
N ARG A 150 14.95 -7.56 -11.65
CA ARG A 150 14.45 -8.68 -10.82
C ARG A 150 13.71 -8.20 -9.57
N SER A 151 14.00 -7.00 -9.06
CA SER A 151 13.35 -6.41 -7.89
C SER A 151 11.91 -5.96 -8.14
N ASN A 152 11.42 -6.02 -9.38
CA ASN A 152 10.01 -5.77 -9.70
C ASN A 152 9.09 -6.96 -9.41
N TRP A 153 9.65 -8.13 -9.09
CA TRP A 153 8.85 -9.21 -8.52
C TRP A 153 8.44 -8.85 -7.10
N MET A 154 7.14 -8.78 -6.89
CA MET A 154 6.53 -8.48 -5.61
C MET A 154 5.61 -9.62 -5.22
N ASP A 155 5.80 -10.14 -4.03
CA ASP A 155 4.85 -11.01 -3.35
C ASP A 155 3.72 -10.14 -2.79
N LEU A 156 2.47 -10.40 -3.19
CA LEU A 156 1.32 -9.57 -2.82
C LEU A 156 0.85 -9.79 -1.39
N ILE A 157 0.95 -11.02 -0.87
CA ILE A 157 0.47 -11.40 0.47
C ILE A 157 1.59 -11.47 1.49
N GLY A 158 2.79 -11.86 1.06
CA GLY A 158 3.95 -11.92 1.93
C GLY A 158 4.00 -13.11 2.86
N ASN A 159 5.07 -13.14 3.65
CA ASN A 159 5.15 -13.98 4.84
C ASN A 159 4.70 -13.19 6.07
N ILE A 160 3.48 -13.46 6.55
CA ILE A 160 2.91 -12.73 7.70
C ILE A 160 3.52 -13.11 9.06
N LEU A 161 4.27 -14.22 9.14
CA LEU A 161 4.93 -14.67 10.37
C LEU A 161 6.27 -13.97 10.62
N ASN A 162 6.83 -13.28 9.62
CA ASN A 162 8.12 -12.62 9.74
C ASN A 162 7.97 -11.09 9.83
N PRO A 163 7.91 -10.50 11.03
CA PRO A 163 7.70 -9.05 11.20
C PRO A 163 8.90 -8.19 10.74
N ARG A 164 10.07 -8.79 10.47
CA ARG A 164 11.25 -8.07 9.94
C ARG A 164 11.26 -8.02 8.41
N VAL A 165 10.55 -8.95 7.78
CA VAL A 165 10.42 -9.07 6.33
C VAL A 165 8.95 -8.90 5.94
N SER A 166 8.09 -8.38 6.83
CA SER A 166 6.61 -8.33 6.73
C SER A 166 6.22 -8.22 5.28
N GLY A 167 6.03 -9.39 4.67
CA GLY A 167 5.99 -9.45 3.23
C GLY A 167 4.67 -8.85 2.77
N GLY A 168 4.52 -8.70 1.47
CA GLY A 168 3.23 -8.33 0.93
C GLY A 168 3.09 -6.83 0.68
N SER A 169 1.96 -6.50 0.10
CA SER A 169 1.58 -5.13 -0.24
C SER A 169 0.43 -4.65 0.64
N ILE A 170 0.24 -3.34 0.71
CA ILE A 170 -0.94 -2.76 1.38
C ILE A 170 -2.23 -3.32 0.77
N ILE A 171 -3.30 -3.40 1.58
CA ILE A 171 -4.58 -4.02 1.20
C ILE A 171 -5.07 -3.47 -0.14
N GLY A 172 -5.15 -2.16 -0.30
CA GLY A 172 -5.65 -1.54 -1.53
C GLY A 172 -4.80 -1.84 -2.77
N PHE A 173 -3.48 -1.99 -2.62
CA PHE A 173 -2.62 -2.38 -3.74
C PHE A 173 -2.86 -3.84 -4.14
N ARG A 174 -2.89 -4.75 -3.17
CA ARG A 174 -3.18 -6.18 -3.40
C ARG A 174 -4.54 -6.39 -4.07
N GLU A 175 -5.60 -5.83 -3.48
CA GLU A 175 -6.97 -5.97 -4.01
C GLU A 175 -7.12 -5.27 -5.38
N GLY A 176 -6.40 -4.17 -5.59
CA GLY A 176 -6.34 -3.44 -6.87
C GLY A 176 -5.67 -4.23 -7.98
N VAL A 177 -4.47 -4.79 -7.72
CA VAL A 177 -3.76 -5.66 -8.66
C VAL A 177 -4.56 -6.91 -8.99
N ALA A 178 -5.27 -7.48 -8.02
CA ALA A 178 -6.15 -8.61 -8.23
C ALA A 178 -7.34 -8.30 -9.16
N GLN A 179 -7.60 -7.05 -9.54
CA GLN A 179 -8.57 -6.71 -10.59
C GLN A 179 -7.96 -6.69 -12.00
N MET A 180 -6.65 -6.84 -12.15
CA MET A 180 -5.94 -6.66 -13.41
C MET A 180 -5.55 -8.00 -14.04
N LYS A 181 -5.41 -8.04 -15.37
CA LYS A 181 -4.75 -9.14 -16.07
C LYS A 181 -3.33 -8.78 -16.46
N ALA A 182 -2.46 -9.78 -16.39
CA ALA A 182 -1.10 -9.68 -16.85
C ALA A 182 -1.00 -9.88 -18.38
N SER A 183 0.21 -9.82 -18.92
CA SER A 183 0.47 -10.30 -20.29
C SER A 183 0.49 -11.83 -20.34
N ALA A 184 -0.06 -12.39 -21.42
CA ALA A 184 0.10 -13.80 -21.78
C ALA A 184 1.57 -14.12 -22.07
N ASP A 185 2.27 -13.18 -22.71
CA ASP A 185 3.69 -13.28 -23.04
C ASP A 185 4.57 -13.09 -21.81
N ALA A 186 5.77 -13.65 -21.84
CA ALA A 186 6.75 -13.47 -20.77
C ALA A 186 7.71 -12.33 -21.12
N PRO A 187 8.13 -11.51 -20.14
CA PRO A 187 9.21 -10.57 -20.38
C PRO A 187 10.52 -11.36 -20.62
N THR A 188 11.35 -10.88 -21.55
CA THR A 188 12.67 -11.46 -21.82
C THR A 188 13.76 -10.63 -21.14
N VAL A 189 14.89 -11.25 -20.80
CA VAL A 189 15.99 -10.60 -20.09
C VAL A 189 17.09 -10.27 -21.08
N ASN A 190 17.58 -9.03 -21.04
CA ASN A 190 18.72 -8.55 -21.79
C ASN A 190 20.05 -8.96 -21.12
N ASP A 191 21.16 -8.91 -21.85
CA ASP A 191 22.49 -9.23 -21.33
C ASP A 191 22.92 -8.34 -20.15
N ASP A 192 22.39 -7.12 -20.07
CA ASP A 192 22.64 -6.16 -19.00
C ASP A 192 21.74 -6.35 -17.76
N GLY A 193 20.87 -7.37 -17.77
CA GLY A 193 19.94 -7.70 -16.68
C GLY A 193 18.64 -6.89 -16.67
N THR A 194 18.44 -5.98 -17.63
CA THR A 194 17.14 -5.31 -17.86
C THR A 194 16.15 -6.25 -18.56
N PHE A 195 14.87 -5.86 -18.60
CA PHE A 195 13.82 -6.67 -19.23
C PHE A 195 13.26 -5.99 -20.48
N ASN A 196 13.08 -6.76 -21.55
CA ASN A 196 12.16 -6.40 -22.63
C ASN A 196 10.76 -6.89 -22.25
N VAL A 197 9.79 -5.99 -22.26
CA VAL A 197 8.40 -6.32 -21.89
C VAL A 197 7.47 -6.30 -23.09
N PRO A 198 6.54 -7.26 -23.18
CA PRO A 198 5.47 -7.20 -24.18
C PRO A 198 4.58 -5.99 -23.87
N ASN A 199 4.02 -5.32 -24.88
CA ASN A 199 3.08 -4.21 -24.64
C ASN A 199 1.63 -4.67 -24.37
N THR A 200 1.42 -5.97 -24.15
CA THR A 200 0.11 -6.61 -23.93
C THR A 200 -0.25 -6.79 -22.45
N TYR A 201 0.50 -6.16 -21.55
CA TYR A 201 0.25 -6.19 -20.09
C TYR A 201 -0.93 -5.33 -19.67
N GLY A 202 -1.45 -5.55 -18.46
CA GLY A 202 -2.49 -4.70 -17.89
C GLY A 202 -1.94 -3.37 -17.39
N ILE A 203 -2.66 -2.28 -17.64
CA ILE A 203 -2.37 -0.94 -17.10
C ILE A 203 -3.60 -0.46 -16.36
N GLY A 204 -3.42 0.05 -15.15
CA GLY A 204 -4.55 0.53 -14.35
C GLY A 204 -4.17 1.69 -13.43
N LEU A 205 -5.20 2.46 -13.06
CA LEU A 205 -5.14 3.40 -11.95
C LEU A 205 -5.94 2.84 -10.78
N ILE A 206 -5.41 2.98 -9.56
CA ILE A 206 -6.17 2.75 -8.33
C ILE A 206 -6.06 3.97 -7.42
N PHE A 207 -7.15 4.32 -6.74
CA PHE A 207 -7.25 5.41 -5.78
C PHE A 207 -7.75 4.84 -4.46
N LEU A 208 -6.94 5.00 -3.42
CA LEU A 208 -7.06 4.33 -2.15
C LEU A 208 -7.33 5.33 -1.03
N PRO A 209 -8.41 5.19 -0.25
CA PRO A 209 -8.49 5.83 1.06
C PRO A 209 -7.37 5.28 1.96
N SER A 210 -6.90 6.13 2.87
CA SER A 210 -5.77 5.83 3.76
C SER A 210 -5.98 4.58 4.61
N GLY A 211 -7.22 4.23 4.98
CA GLY A 211 -7.54 2.99 5.69
C GLY A 211 -7.18 1.70 4.94
N LEU A 212 -7.15 1.74 3.60
CA LEU A 212 -6.68 0.63 2.76
C LEU A 212 -5.17 0.68 2.48
N ALA A 213 -4.47 1.62 3.13
CA ALA A 213 -3.05 1.89 2.96
C ALA A 213 -2.38 2.09 4.34
N TYR A 214 -1.91 3.29 4.64
CA TYR A 214 -1.07 3.57 5.81
C TYR A 214 -1.83 4.23 6.99
N PHE A 215 -3.09 4.62 6.79
CA PHE A 215 -3.97 5.24 7.79
C PHE A 215 -3.25 6.26 8.67
N SER A 216 -3.08 6.00 9.98
CA SER A 216 -2.46 6.91 10.95
C SER A 216 -0.92 6.92 10.92
N GLN A 217 -0.30 6.00 10.19
CA GLN A 217 1.15 5.82 10.14
C GLN A 217 1.72 6.57 8.92
N PRO A 218 2.36 7.74 9.09
CA PRO A 218 3.05 8.37 7.98
C PRO A 218 4.18 7.47 7.46
N SER A 219 4.40 7.45 6.15
CA SER A 219 5.43 6.63 5.52
C SER A 219 6.14 7.41 4.43
N GLY A 220 7.43 7.72 4.65
CA GLY A 220 8.22 8.54 3.72
C GLY A 220 7.55 9.89 3.45
N ARG A 221 7.09 10.09 2.21
CA ARG A 221 6.39 11.31 1.76
C ARG A 221 4.88 11.27 1.97
N ILE A 222 4.33 10.16 2.45
CA ILE A 222 2.89 9.96 2.66
C ILE A 222 2.51 10.51 4.04
N PRO A 223 1.71 11.59 4.13
CA PRO A 223 1.20 12.08 5.41
C PRO A 223 0.21 11.09 6.04
N ALA A 224 0.06 11.15 7.36
CA ALA A 224 -1.01 10.42 8.03
C ALA A 224 -2.38 10.83 7.46
N TYR A 225 -3.25 9.83 7.31
CA TYR A 225 -4.64 9.92 6.81
C TYR A 225 -4.78 10.39 5.36
N ALA A 226 -3.69 10.44 4.60
CA ALA A 226 -3.72 10.87 3.22
C ALA A 226 -4.23 9.75 2.30
N PRO A 227 -5.24 10.02 1.44
CA PRO A 227 -5.55 9.13 0.33
C PRO A 227 -4.39 9.14 -0.67
N ILE A 228 -4.16 7.99 -1.29
CA ILE A 228 -3.06 7.77 -2.23
C ILE A 228 -3.58 7.16 -3.52
N ALA A 229 -2.79 7.22 -4.59
CA ALA A 229 -3.10 6.60 -5.86
C ALA A 229 -1.88 5.90 -6.44
N PHE A 230 -2.12 4.91 -7.30
CA PHE A 230 -1.09 4.24 -8.06
C PHE A 230 -1.47 4.16 -9.54
N GLU A 231 -0.48 4.41 -10.38
CA GLU A 231 -0.44 3.83 -11.73
C GLU A 231 0.29 2.49 -11.65
N ILE A 232 -0.31 1.44 -12.22
CA ILE A 232 0.20 0.08 -12.15
C ILE A 232 0.29 -0.48 -13.58
N LYS A 233 1.44 -1.09 -13.89
CA LYS A 233 1.68 -1.91 -15.09
C LYS A 233 1.92 -3.35 -14.63
N LEU A 234 0.91 -4.20 -14.73
CA LEU A 234 0.97 -5.61 -14.34
C LEU A 234 1.51 -6.44 -15.50
N ILE A 235 2.82 -6.66 -15.52
CA ILE A 235 3.50 -7.30 -16.64
C ILE A 235 3.32 -8.81 -16.61
N LYS A 236 3.55 -9.44 -15.45
CA LYS A 236 3.39 -10.87 -15.26
C LYS A 236 2.74 -11.18 -13.91
N THR A 237 2.00 -12.28 -13.85
CA THR A 237 1.53 -12.87 -12.59
C THR A 237 1.90 -14.35 -12.53
N LYS A 238 2.16 -14.84 -11.33
CA LYS A 238 2.44 -16.25 -11.02
C LYS A 238 1.76 -16.60 -9.70
N GLN A 239 1.04 -17.71 -9.68
CA GLN A 239 0.54 -18.27 -8.44
C GLN A 239 1.72 -18.63 -7.54
N ALA A 240 1.71 -18.10 -6.32
CA ALA A 240 2.70 -18.42 -5.32
C ALA A 240 2.35 -19.75 -4.62
N ASP A 241 3.40 -20.38 -4.11
CA ASP A 241 3.41 -21.59 -3.28
C ASP A 241 4.53 -21.32 -2.26
N HIS A 242 4.16 -20.66 -1.16
CA HIS A 242 5.14 -20.02 -0.27
C HIS A 242 5.89 -21.02 0.60
N ASP A 243 5.26 -22.13 0.94
CA ASP A 243 5.79 -23.24 1.73
C ASP A 243 6.32 -24.40 0.87
N LYS A 244 5.99 -24.40 -0.43
CA LYS A 244 6.52 -25.32 -1.46
C LYS A 244 6.00 -26.74 -1.30
N ASP A 245 4.75 -26.89 -0.90
CA ASP A 245 4.10 -28.19 -0.72
C ASP A 245 3.37 -28.68 -1.99
N GLY A 246 3.26 -27.81 -3.01
CA GLY A 246 2.62 -28.05 -4.30
C GLY A 246 1.17 -27.55 -4.40
N ILE A 247 0.62 -26.94 -3.36
CA ILE A 247 -0.70 -26.29 -3.35
C ILE A 247 -0.48 -24.78 -3.51
N PRO A 248 -1.14 -24.12 -4.49
CA PRO A 248 -1.06 -22.67 -4.60
C PRO A 248 -1.64 -21.98 -3.37
N SER A 249 -0.92 -21.00 -2.81
CA SER A 249 -1.29 -20.29 -1.58
C SER A 249 -2.68 -19.63 -1.62
N ILE A 250 -3.17 -19.26 -2.81
CA ILE A 250 -4.55 -18.75 -2.98
C ILE A 250 -5.63 -19.79 -2.61
N LYS A 251 -5.30 -21.08 -2.60
CA LYS A 251 -6.21 -22.18 -2.22
C LYS A 251 -6.15 -22.52 -0.73
N GLU A 252 -5.24 -21.91 0.01
CA GLU A 252 -4.93 -22.16 1.42
C GLU A 252 -5.23 -20.94 2.28
N ILE A 253 -6.00 -20.01 1.71
CA ILE A 253 -6.51 -18.83 2.38
C ILE A 253 -8.00 -18.68 2.07
N GLU A 254 -8.72 -18.01 2.96
CA GLU A 254 -10.08 -17.56 2.71
C GLU A 254 -10.04 -16.07 2.32
N HIS A 255 -10.28 -15.76 1.04
CA HIS A 255 -10.45 -14.38 0.57
C HIS A 255 -11.89 -13.93 0.79
N GLU A 256 -12.09 -12.93 1.64
CA GLU A 256 -13.43 -12.42 1.95
C GLU A 256 -13.99 -11.56 0.81
N SER A 257 -15.31 -11.60 0.59
CA SER A 257 -15.99 -10.88 -0.50
C SER A 257 -15.86 -9.35 -0.43
N PHE A 258 -15.61 -8.80 0.77
CA PHE A 258 -15.41 -7.37 1.00
C PHE A 258 -13.94 -7.03 1.22
N GLY A 259 -13.04 -7.85 0.66
CA GLY A 259 -11.61 -7.74 0.92
C GLY A 259 -11.22 -8.24 2.30
N GLY A 260 -9.92 -8.46 2.47
CA GLY A 260 -9.38 -9.10 3.65
C GLY A 260 -9.11 -10.57 3.41
N ILE A 261 -8.14 -11.09 4.15
CA ILE A 261 -7.70 -12.47 4.03
C ILE A 261 -7.77 -13.07 5.43
N LYS A 262 -8.50 -14.17 5.55
CA LYS A 262 -8.42 -15.03 6.70
C LYS A 262 -7.43 -16.14 6.38
N PHE A 263 -6.40 -16.19 7.21
CA PHE A 263 -5.38 -17.22 7.19
C PHE A 263 -5.90 -18.44 7.95
N THR A 264 -6.09 -19.55 7.25
CA THR A 264 -6.51 -20.81 7.86
C THR A 264 -5.31 -21.48 8.54
N ASP A 265 -5.57 -22.27 9.57
CA ASP A 265 -4.59 -23.05 10.33
C ASP A 265 -5.30 -24.35 10.73
N CYS A 266 -5.24 -25.33 9.83
CA CYS A 266 -6.06 -26.53 9.90
C CYS A 266 -5.56 -27.52 10.96
N ASP A 267 -4.26 -27.54 11.26
CA ASP A 267 -3.65 -28.43 12.26
C ASP A 267 -3.45 -27.74 13.62
N GLN A 268 -3.82 -26.45 13.71
CA GLN A 268 -3.83 -25.62 14.91
C GLN A 268 -2.44 -25.42 15.53
N ASN A 269 -1.40 -25.39 14.69
CA ASN A 269 -0.02 -25.20 15.14
C ASN A 269 0.44 -23.72 15.13
N GLN A 270 -0.47 -22.79 14.81
CA GLN A 270 -0.27 -21.34 14.71
C GLN A 270 0.55 -20.88 13.51
N ILE A 271 0.82 -21.76 12.55
CA ILE A 271 1.37 -21.43 11.24
C ILE A 271 0.21 -21.46 10.25
N PRO A 272 -0.06 -20.36 9.53
CA PRO A 272 -1.04 -20.37 8.45
C PRO A 272 -0.76 -21.47 7.43
N ASP A 273 -1.81 -22.11 6.92
CA ASP A 273 -1.70 -23.22 5.96
C ASP A 273 -0.82 -22.84 4.76
N TYR A 274 -0.99 -21.63 4.19
CA TYR A 274 -0.18 -21.16 3.06
C TYR A 274 1.33 -21.00 3.35
N LEU A 275 1.75 -21.09 4.61
CA LEU A 275 3.14 -21.05 5.08
C LEU A 275 3.55 -22.36 5.79
N ASP A 276 2.68 -23.38 5.84
CA ASP A 276 2.93 -24.64 6.51
C ASP A 276 2.97 -25.83 5.53
N PRO A 277 4.17 -26.40 5.25
CA PRO A 277 4.29 -27.54 4.34
C PRO A 277 3.65 -28.82 4.87
N LYS A 278 3.13 -28.83 6.10
CA LYS A 278 2.39 -29.97 6.64
C LYS A 278 0.95 -29.94 6.15
N LYS A 279 0.55 -31.06 5.58
CA LYS A 279 -0.81 -31.24 5.08
C LYS A 279 -1.82 -31.34 6.22
N CYS A 280 -2.88 -30.56 6.09
CA CYS A 280 -4.16 -30.83 6.74
C CYS A 280 -4.55 -32.29 6.49
N LYS A 281 -4.76 -33.07 7.55
CA LYS A 281 -5.22 -34.46 7.44
C LYS A 281 -6.69 -34.56 7.07
#